data_AF-A0A924A4A9-F1
#
_entry.id   AF-A0A924A4A9-F1
#
_cell.length_a   1.000
_cell.length_b   1.000
_cell.length_c   1.000
_cell.angle_alpha   90.00
_cell.angle_beta   90.00
_cell.angle_gamma   90.00
#
_symmetry.space_group_name_H-M   'P 1'
#
loop_
_entity.id
_entity.type
_entity.pdbx_description
1 polymer ?
#
loop_
_entity_poly.entity_id
_entity_poly.type
_entity_poly.pdbx_seq_one_letter_code
_entity_poly.pdbx_strand_id
1 'polypeptide(L)'
;MRKVHSNKENNNHPTPIELCEGDIFYTSAGNSFQLYKLLQQEESQGVYHVLCYAPFPSLPSMDEIDTFEVSIYHVPMRKSSFINPVFFAKHTVSPEDLKGLHAYFE
;
A
#
# COMPACT_ATOMS: atom_id res chain seq x y z
N MET A 1 -4.41 -51.43 13.24
CA MET A 1 -3.97 -50.46 12.21
C MET A 1 -5.02 -49.36 12.08
N ARG A 2 -4.74 -48.14 12.55
CA ARG A 2 -5.57 -46.95 12.28
C ARG A 2 -4.63 -45.88 11.72
N LYS A 3 -4.87 -45.49 10.46
CA LYS A 3 -4.14 -44.40 9.79
C LYS A 3 -4.50 -43.09 10.47
N VAL A 4 -3.51 -42.43 11.07
CA VAL A 4 -3.62 -41.05 11.52
C VAL A 4 -3.55 -40.17 10.28
N HIS A 5 -4.65 -39.53 9.92
CA HIS A 5 -4.63 -38.46 8.92
C HIS A 5 -3.99 -37.25 9.60
N SER A 6 -2.75 -36.96 9.21
CA SER A 6 -2.08 -35.71 9.54
C SER A 6 -2.75 -34.61 8.72
N ASN A 7 -3.57 -33.80 9.37
CA ASN A 7 -3.99 -32.53 8.80
C ASN A 7 -2.74 -31.66 8.69
N LYS A 8 -2.25 -31.46 7.46
CA LYS A 8 -1.36 -30.34 7.15
C LYS A 8 -2.15 -29.07 7.38
N GLU A 9 -1.81 -28.34 8.44
CA GLU A 9 -2.16 -26.93 8.55
C GLU A 9 -1.52 -26.22 7.35
N ASN A 10 -2.35 -25.78 6.40
CA ASN A 10 -1.93 -24.86 5.36
C ASN A 10 -1.67 -23.51 6.03
N ASN A 11 -0.43 -23.32 6.50
CA ASN A 11 0.11 -22.02 6.87
C ASN A 11 0.30 -21.19 5.59
N ASN A 12 -0.80 -20.82 4.93
CA ASN A 12 -0.82 -19.75 3.93
C ASN A 12 -0.69 -18.42 4.67
N HIS A 13 0.48 -18.17 5.28
CA HIS A 13 0.87 -16.80 5.55
C HIS A 13 1.05 -16.13 4.19
N PRO A 14 0.27 -15.09 3.84
CA PRO A 14 0.56 -14.32 2.64
C PRO A 14 2.00 -13.82 2.78
N THR A 15 2.85 -14.20 1.83
CA THR A 15 4.21 -13.67 1.75
C THR A 15 4.13 -12.14 1.79
N PRO A 16 4.98 -11.45 2.58
CA PRO A 16 5.01 -10.00 2.58
C PRO A 16 5.19 -9.50 1.15
N ILE A 17 4.29 -8.62 0.68
CA ILE A 17 4.50 -7.94 -0.60
C ILE A 17 5.64 -6.95 -0.38
N GLU A 18 6.73 -7.13 -1.11
CA GLU A 18 7.78 -6.13 -1.22
C GLU A 18 7.29 -5.01 -2.13
N LEU A 19 7.03 -3.84 -1.55
CA LEU A 19 6.65 -2.62 -2.28
C LEU A 19 7.88 -1.75 -2.46
N CYS A 20 7.93 -1.01 -3.57
CA CYS A 20 8.97 -0.05 -3.91
C CYS A 20 8.40 1.38 -4.00
N GLU A 21 9.27 2.39 -3.95
CA GLU A 21 8.86 3.77 -4.25
C GLU A 21 8.20 3.87 -5.63
N GLY A 22 7.11 4.64 -5.69
CA GLY A 22 6.22 4.77 -6.85
C GLY A 22 5.15 3.69 -6.96
N ASP A 23 5.24 2.60 -6.20
CA ASP A 23 4.18 1.59 -6.21
C ASP A 23 2.91 2.15 -5.56
N ILE A 24 1.79 1.94 -6.25
CA ILE A 24 0.45 2.15 -5.76
C ILE A 24 -0.06 0.82 -5.25
N PHE A 25 -0.62 0.82 -4.05
CA PHE A 25 -1.18 -0.36 -3.41
C PHE A 25 -2.45 0.02 -2.67
N TYR A 26 -3.27 -0.97 -2.31
CA TYR A 26 -4.49 -0.74 -1.55
C TYR A 26 -4.65 -1.70 -0.38
N THR A 27 -5.44 -1.28 0.59
CA THR A 27 -6.05 -2.17 1.58
C THR A 27 -7.57 -2.12 1.42
N SER A 28 -8.24 -3.22 1.75
CA SER A 28 -9.71 -3.29 1.75
C SER A 28 -10.22 -3.28 3.19
N ALA A 29 -11.15 -2.39 3.51
CA ALA A 29 -11.82 -2.36 4.80
C ALA A 29 -13.34 -2.28 4.59
N GLY A 30 -14.05 -3.37 4.87
CA GLY A 30 -15.50 -3.46 4.61
C GLY A 30 -15.79 -3.38 3.11
N ASN A 31 -16.52 -2.33 2.70
CA ASN A 31 -16.98 -2.14 1.31
C ASN A 31 -16.21 -1.04 0.57
N SER A 32 -15.05 -0.62 1.08
CA SER A 32 -14.22 0.39 0.41
C SER A 32 -12.75 -0.03 0.31
N PHE A 33 -12.09 0.60 -0.65
CA PHE A 33 -10.67 0.45 -0.92
C PHE A 33 -9.96 1.75 -0.56
N GLN A 34 -8.94 1.65 0.27
CA GLN A 34 -8.04 2.77 0.53
C GLN A 34 -6.77 2.55 -0.26
N LEU A 35 -6.51 3.44 -1.23
CA LEU A 35 -5.32 3.41 -2.06
C LEU A 35 -4.24 4.32 -1.47
N TYR A 36 -3.00 3.91 -1.65
CA TYR A 36 -1.79 4.58 -1.22
C TYR A 36 -0.76 4.54 -2.33
N LYS A 37 0.05 5.59 -2.44
CA LYS A 37 1.28 5.58 -3.25
C LYS A 37 2.48 5.67 -2.34
N LEU A 38 3.43 4.74 -2.49
CA LEU A 38 4.65 4.73 -1.70
C LEU A 38 5.62 5.79 -2.22
N LEU A 39 5.95 6.77 -1.40
CA LEU A 39 6.84 7.87 -1.75
C LEU A 39 8.28 7.59 -1.33
N GLN A 40 8.45 7.06 -0.12
CA GLN A 40 9.76 6.77 0.47
C GLN A 40 9.64 5.65 1.50
N GLN A 41 10.74 4.93 1.73
CA GLN A 41 10.86 3.90 2.76
C GLN A 41 11.97 4.23 3.76
N GLU A 42 11.66 4.06 5.05
CA GLU A 42 12.65 4.08 6.13
C GLU A 42 12.81 2.64 6.68
N GLU A 43 13.63 1.84 6.02
CA GLU A 43 13.81 0.40 6.33
C GLU A 43 14.20 0.14 7.79
N SER A 44 15.11 0.96 8.34
CA SER A 44 15.58 0.82 9.72
C SER A 44 14.49 1.01 10.76
N GLN A 45 13.40 1.70 10.41
CA GLN A 45 12.26 1.98 11.29
C GLN A 45 10.99 1.20 10.90
N GLY A 46 10.98 0.52 9.75
CA GLY A 46 9.80 -0.15 9.23
C GLY A 46 8.66 0.83 8.94
N VAL A 47 8.98 2.01 8.42
CA VAL A 47 8.03 3.08 8.09
C VAL A 47 7.96 3.29 6.57
N TYR A 48 6.74 3.46 6.07
CA TYR A 48 6.45 3.92 4.73
C TYR A 48 5.93 5.35 4.78
N HIS A 49 6.51 6.20 3.95
CA HIS A 49 5.97 7.52 3.66
C HIS A 49 5.06 7.38 2.46
N VAL A 50 3.76 7.61 2.66
CA VAL A 50 2.76 7.41 1.62
C VAL A 50 1.99 8.67 1.33
N LEU A 51 1.56 8.79 0.08
CA LEU A 51 0.44 9.63 -0.32
C LEU A 51 -0.83 8.79 -0.21
N CYS A 52 -1.89 9.35 0.33
CA CYS A 52 -3.20 8.72 0.44
C CYS A 52 -4.15 9.31 -0.61
N TYR A 53 -4.82 8.45 -1.37
CA TYR A 53 -5.92 8.86 -2.23
C TYR A 53 -7.24 8.93 -1.44
N ALA A 54 -8.29 9.51 -2.01
CA ALA A 54 -9.64 9.37 -1.48
C ALA A 54 -10.07 7.88 -1.50
N PRO A 55 -10.92 7.44 -0.55
CA PRO A 55 -11.40 6.06 -0.53
C PRO A 55 -12.35 5.78 -1.69
N PHE A 56 -12.23 4.60 -2.30
CA PHE A 56 -13.06 4.18 -3.43
C PHE A 56 -14.10 3.14 -3.00
N PRO A 57 -15.37 3.22 -3.44
CA PRO A 57 -16.40 2.22 -3.14
C PRO A 57 -16.21 0.91 -3.92
N SER A 58 -15.42 0.93 -4.98
CA SER A 58 -14.99 -0.22 -5.78
C SER A 58 -13.56 0.01 -6.25
N LEU A 59 -12.82 -1.05 -6.57
CA LEU A 59 -11.45 -0.89 -7.07
C LEU A 59 -11.48 -0.09 -8.41
N PRO A 60 -10.79 1.05 -8.51
CA PRO A 60 -10.81 1.88 -9.71
C PRO A 60 -10.03 1.24 -10.87
N SER A 61 -10.18 1.79 -12.08
CA SER A 61 -9.38 1.38 -13.23
C SER A 61 -7.96 1.93 -13.13
N MET A 62 -6.97 1.19 -13.64
CA MET A 62 -5.59 1.68 -13.73
C MET A 62 -5.46 2.84 -14.73
N ASP A 63 -6.35 2.92 -15.73
CA ASP A 63 -6.34 3.99 -16.73
C ASP A 63 -6.72 5.36 -16.16
N GLU A 64 -7.25 5.39 -14.92
CA GLU A 64 -7.76 6.59 -14.26
C GLU A 64 -6.83 7.09 -13.14
N ILE A 65 -5.63 6.50 -12.98
CA ILE A 65 -4.71 6.80 -11.86
C ILE A 65 -4.41 8.30 -11.72
N ASP A 66 -4.16 8.99 -12.84
CA ASP A 66 -3.86 10.43 -12.85
C ASP A 66 -5.03 11.31 -12.41
N THR A 67 -6.24 10.74 -12.34
CA THR A 67 -7.46 11.42 -11.90
C THR A 67 -7.80 11.15 -10.43
N PHE A 68 -7.03 10.29 -9.75
CA PHE A 68 -7.31 9.96 -8.36
C PHE A 68 -7.13 11.18 -7.46
N GLU A 69 -8.17 11.50 -6.70
CA GLU A 69 -8.13 12.61 -5.75
C GLU A 69 -7.18 12.26 -4.59
N VAL A 70 -6.24 13.15 -4.31
CA VAL A 70 -5.33 13.03 -3.16
C VAL A 70 -6.03 13.54 -1.91
N SER A 71 -6.17 12.69 -0.89
CA SER A 71 -6.73 13.08 0.41
C SER A 71 -5.65 13.57 1.38
N ILE A 72 -4.47 12.97 1.34
CA ILE A 72 -3.31 13.34 2.17
C ILE A 72 -2.05 13.20 1.31
N TYR A 73 -1.31 14.29 1.13
CA TYR A 73 -0.12 14.27 0.27
C TYR A 73 1.05 13.48 0.87
N HIS A 74 1.20 13.51 2.19
CA HIS A 74 2.28 12.80 2.86
C HIS A 74 1.87 12.40 4.28
N VAL A 75 2.00 11.12 4.59
CA VAL A 75 1.87 10.59 5.95
C VAL A 75 2.86 9.44 6.18
N PRO A 76 3.67 9.50 7.26
CA PRO A 76 4.47 8.35 7.69
C PRO A 76 3.59 7.32 8.40
N MET A 77 3.64 6.07 7.96
CA MET A 77 2.87 4.95 8.51
C MET A 77 3.75 3.73 8.69
N ARG A 78 3.55 2.96 9.78
CA ARG A 78 4.27 1.70 9.96
C ARG A 78 3.86 0.70 8.88
N LYS A 79 4.79 -0.08 8.33
CA LYS A 79 4.50 -1.16 7.37
C LYS A 79 3.42 -2.11 7.89
N SER A 80 3.42 -2.38 9.19
CA SER A 80 2.44 -3.27 9.85
C SER A 80 1.04 -2.68 10.01
N SER A 81 0.83 -1.38 9.74
CA SER A 81 -0.50 -0.75 9.79
C SER A 81 -1.35 -1.07 8.57
N PHE A 82 -0.74 -1.54 7.47
CA PHE A 82 -1.46 -1.94 6.26
C PHE A 82 -1.92 -3.38 6.39
N ILE A 83 -3.22 -3.60 6.56
CA ILE A 83 -3.81 -4.93 6.67
C ILE A 83 -4.01 -5.52 5.27
N ASN A 84 -3.29 -6.61 4.97
CA ASN A 84 -3.33 -7.30 3.68
C ASN A 84 -3.17 -6.35 2.48
N PRO A 85 -2.06 -5.59 2.39
CA PRO A 85 -1.84 -4.69 1.27
C PRO A 85 -1.77 -5.49 -0.04
N VAL A 86 -2.33 -4.95 -1.10
CA VAL A 86 -2.30 -5.54 -2.44
C VAL A 86 -1.70 -4.53 -3.42
N PHE A 87 -0.67 -4.96 -4.16
CA PHE A 87 -0.11 -4.16 -5.24
C PHE A 87 -1.18 -3.86 -6.30
N PHE A 88 -1.29 -2.59 -6.70
CA PHE A 88 -2.26 -2.13 -7.66
C PHE A 88 -1.61 -1.78 -9.00
N ALA A 89 -0.64 -0.87 -8.97
CA ALA A 89 0.02 -0.36 -10.15
C ALA A 89 1.39 0.24 -9.80
N LYS A 90 2.25 0.41 -10.79
CA LYS A 90 3.47 1.20 -10.64
C LYS A 90 3.28 2.54 -11.30
N HIS A 91 3.66 3.61 -10.59
CA HIS A 91 3.57 4.97 -11.11
C HIS A 91 4.81 5.76 -10.76
N THR A 92 5.26 6.63 -11.67
CA THR A 92 6.39 7.52 -11.39
C THR A 92 6.03 8.44 -10.21
N VAL A 93 6.97 8.60 -9.27
CA VAL A 93 6.89 9.65 -8.25
C VAL A 93 7.27 10.97 -8.92
N SER A 94 6.35 11.92 -8.87
CA SER A 94 6.50 13.27 -9.40
C SER A 94 6.77 14.28 -8.27
N PRO A 95 7.35 15.45 -8.56
CA PRO A 95 7.50 16.52 -7.57
C PRO A 95 6.18 16.88 -6.85
N GLU A 96 5.05 16.78 -7.54
CA GLU A 96 3.72 17.07 -7.03
C GLU A 96 3.28 16.08 -5.95
N ASP A 97 3.72 14.81 -6.04
CA ASP A 97 3.44 13.78 -5.03
C ASP A 97 4.19 14.03 -3.71
N LEU A 98 5.31 14.77 -3.77
CA LEU A 98 6.21 15.00 -2.64
C LEU A 98 5.82 16.23 -1.82
N LYS A 99 4.68 16.86 -2.13
CA LYS A 99 4.13 17.96 -1.34
C LYS A 99 3.96 17.53 0.11
N GLY A 100 4.49 18.32 1.04
CA GLY A 100 4.43 18.02 2.47
C GLY A 100 5.47 16.99 2.97
N LEU A 101 6.30 16.43 2.09
CA LEU A 101 7.50 15.70 2.51
C LEU A 101 8.64 16.71 2.74
N HIS A 102 8.95 16.99 4.01
CA HIS A 102 9.92 18.02 4.40
C HIS A 102 11.33 17.84 3.83
N ALA A 103 11.71 16.62 3.42
CA ALA A 103 13.00 16.36 2.78
C ALA A 103 13.15 16.97 1.38
N TYR A 104 12.06 17.44 0.75
CA TYR A 104 12.07 17.97 -0.62
C TYR A 104 11.92 19.50 -0.72
N PHE A 105 11.94 20.24 0.40
CA PHE A 105 11.90 21.70 0.43
C PHE A 105 13.19 22.32 1.00
N GLU A 106 14.36 21.80 0.61
CA GLU A 106 15.65 22.49 0.78
C GLU A 106 16.16 23.09 -0.54
#